data_AF-A0A6B3GEC4-F1
#
_entry.id   AF-A0A6B3GEC4-F1
#
_cell.length_a   1.000
_cell.length_b   1.000
_cell.length_c   1.000
_cell.angle_alpha   90.00
_cell.angle_beta   90.00
_cell.angle_gamma   90.00
#
_symmetry.space_group_name_H-M   'P 1'
#
loop_
_entity.id
_entity.type
_entity.pdbx_description
1 polymer ?
#
loop_
_entity_poly.entity_id
_entity_poly.type
_entity_poly.pdbx_seq_one_letter_code
_entity_poly.pdbx_strand_id
1 'polypeptide(L)'
;SNAHATLVARDPVPVVPESGTRVAFLTSFVPGKEPLEMVTKTLEAAVRIRHRGLMHVWLLDEGDDPAVKEVCARLGVHHFSRKGVAHWNQAKGAHRAKTKHGNYNAWLDAHGGDYDFFASVDTDHIPMANYLERMLGYFRDPDVGFVIG
;
A
#
# COMPACT_ATOMS: atom_id res chain seq x y z
N SER A 1 2.38 -10.01 25.29
CA SER A 1 1.53 -9.00 25.94
C SER A 1 1.91 -7.65 25.39
N ASN A 2 0.97 -6.90 24.80
CA ASN A 2 1.24 -5.56 24.26
C ASN A 2 1.80 -4.59 25.32
N ALA A 3 1.56 -4.85 26.61
CA ALA A 3 2.06 -4.04 27.72
C ALA A 3 3.59 -4.08 27.90
N HIS A 4 4.27 -5.18 27.54
CA HIS A 4 5.73 -5.21 27.63
C HIS A 4 6.40 -4.48 26.46
N ALA A 5 5.82 -4.54 25.26
CA ALA A 5 6.38 -3.88 24.08
C ALA A 5 6.37 -2.36 24.21
N THR A 6 5.34 -1.78 24.84
CA THR A 6 5.26 -0.33 25.07
C THR A 6 6.19 0.16 26.18
N LEU A 7 6.46 -0.66 27.21
CA LEU A 7 7.34 -0.29 28.33
C LEU A 7 8.82 -0.14 27.94
N VAL A 8 9.25 -0.81 26.87
CA VAL A 8 10.63 -0.75 26.36
C VAL A 8 10.73 -0.05 25.01
N ALA A 9 9.61 0.50 24.51
CA ALA A 9 9.61 1.27 23.28
C ALA A 9 10.53 2.48 23.44
N ARG A 10 11.50 2.61 22.54
CA ARG A 10 12.36 3.78 22.44
C ARG A 10 11.90 4.61 21.25
N ASP A 11 12.19 5.90 21.31
CA ASP A 11 12.02 6.75 20.14
C ASP A 11 12.86 6.18 19.00
N PRO A 12 12.26 5.94 17.82
CA PRO A 12 12.98 5.39 16.70
C PRO A 12 14.01 6.41 16.22
N VAL A 13 15.28 5.99 16.11
CA VAL A 13 16.35 6.82 15.57
C VAL A 13 16.18 6.87 14.05
N PRO A 14 15.90 8.03 13.43
CA PRO A 14 15.65 8.10 12.00
C PRO A 14 16.85 7.61 11.19
N VAL A 15 16.60 6.68 10.28
CA VAL A 15 17.61 6.17 9.34
C VAL A 15 17.30 6.72 7.95
N VAL A 16 18.32 7.26 7.28
CA VAL A 16 18.16 7.76 5.91
C VAL A 16 17.99 6.56 4.95
N PRO A 17 16.93 6.53 4.13
CA PRO A 17 16.70 5.46 3.18
C PRO A 17 17.72 5.46 2.04
N GLU A 18 17.96 4.28 1.48
CA GLU A 18 18.76 4.14 0.27
C GLU A 18 18.05 4.74 -0.95
N SER A 19 18.84 5.35 -1.83
CA SER A 19 18.35 5.85 -3.11
C SER A 19 18.26 4.72 -4.14
N GLY A 20 17.40 4.88 -5.15
CA GLY A 20 17.30 3.99 -6.30
C GLY A 20 16.38 2.78 -6.12
N THR A 21 15.83 2.56 -4.93
CA THR A 21 14.88 1.46 -4.68
C THR A 21 13.55 1.71 -5.41
N ARG A 22 12.87 0.62 -5.78
CA ARG A 22 11.57 0.62 -6.46
C ARG A 22 10.48 0.33 -5.43
N VAL A 23 9.53 1.25 -5.29
CA VAL A 23 8.49 1.18 -4.26
C VAL A 23 7.10 1.18 -4.89
N ALA A 24 6.24 0.28 -4.43
CA ALA A 24 4.81 0.37 -4.66
C ALA A 24 4.12 0.91 -3.40
N PHE A 25 3.43 2.04 -3.53
CA PHE A 25 2.56 2.54 -2.45
C PHE A 25 1.13 2.10 -2.72
N LEU A 26 0.55 1.31 -1.82
CA LEU A 26 -0.73 0.65 -1.99
C LEU A 26 -1.78 1.23 -1.04
N THR A 27 -2.98 1.48 -1.58
CA THR A 27 -4.19 1.58 -0.76
C THR A 27 -5.29 0.77 -1.41
N SER A 28 -6.30 0.35 -0.65
CA SER A 28 -7.42 -0.46 -1.17
C SER A 28 -8.68 0.38 -1.29
N PHE A 29 -9.66 -0.10 -2.04
CA PHE A 29 -11.00 0.48 -2.05
C PHE A 29 -12.05 -0.61 -2.13
N VAL A 30 -13.07 -0.51 -1.28
CA VAL A 30 -14.23 -1.41 -1.33
C VAL A 30 -15.49 -0.59 -1.64
N PRO A 31 -16.06 -0.71 -2.86
CA PRO A 31 -17.25 0.05 -3.23
C PRO A 31 -18.41 -0.15 -2.26
N GLY A 32 -19.11 0.94 -1.97
CA GLY A 32 -20.25 0.95 -1.06
C GLY A 32 -19.91 0.90 0.43
N LYS A 33 -18.64 0.66 0.80
CA LYS A 33 -18.17 0.82 2.19
C LYS A 33 -17.50 2.16 2.42
N GLU A 34 -16.80 2.67 1.41
CA GLU A 34 -16.02 3.90 1.48
C GLU A 34 -16.50 4.89 0.41
N PRO A 35 -16.62 6.19 0.72
CA PRO A 35 -16.94 7.20 -0.28
C PRO A 35 -15.80 7.40 -1.29
N LEU A 36 -16.13 7.65 -2.57
CA LEU A 36 -15.15 7.96 -3.61
C LEU A 36 -14.29 9.20 -3.27
N GLU A 37 -14.88 10.19 -2.60
CA GLU A 37 -14.16 11.39 -2.16
C GLU A 37 -13.05 11.07 -1.14
N MET A 38 -13.28 10.09 -0.26
CA MET A 38 -12.31 9.68 0.76
C MET A 38 -11.07 9.09 0.08
N VAL A 39 -11.26 8.09 -0.79
CA VAL A 39 -10.14 7.48 -1.52
C VAL A 39 -9.43 8.51 -2.42
N THR A 40 -10.18 9.44 -3.02
CA THR A 40 -9.59 10.52 -3.84
C THR A 40 -8.62 11.37 -3.01
N LYS A 41 -9.00 11.81 -1.80
CA LYS A 41 -8.12 12.58 -0.91
C LYS A 41 -6.86 11.81 -0.53
N THR A 42 -7.00 10.52 -0.24
CA THR A 42 -5.87 9.65 0.10
C THR A 42 -4.92 9.49 -1.09
N LEU A 43 -5.43 9.29 -2.30
CA LEU A 43 -4.62 9.21 -3.52
C LEU A 43 -3.92 10.53 -3.87
N GLU A 44 -4.60 11.67 -3.71
CA GLU A 44 -4.01 12.99 -3.92
C GLU A 44 -2.83 13.28 -2.99
N ALA A 45 -2.88 12.76 -1.76
CA ALA A 45 -1.76 12.81 -0.83
C ALA A 45 -0.68 11.78 -1.17
N ALA A 46 -1.07 10.56 -1.56
CA ALA A 46 -0.15 9.48 -1.90
C ALA A 46 0.76 9.85 -3.08
N VAL A 47 0.24 10.54 -4.11
CA VAL A 47 1.06 10.99 -5.26
C VAL A 47 2.07 12.09 -4.90
N ARG A 48 1.96 12.69 -3.71
CA ARG A 48 2.91 13.70 -3.19
C ARG A 48 3.97 13.11 -2.27
N ILE A 49 3.92 11.81 -2.01
CA ILE A 49 4.94 11.12 -1.24
C ILE A 49 6.28 11.25 -1.97
N ARG A 50 7.31 11.59 -1.21
CA ARG A 50 8.67 11.71 -1.71
C ARG A 50 9.39 10.39 -1.58
N HIS A 51 10.04 9.99 -2.66
CA HIS A 51 10.94 8.87 -2.72
C HIS A 51 12.15 9.21 -3.60
N ARG A 52 13.34 8.74 -3.23
CA ARG A 52 14.57 8.94 -4.00
C ARG A 52 14.81 7.79 -4.97
N GLY A 53 13.80 7.41 -5.72
CA GLY A 53 13.80 6.25 -6.62
C GLY A 53 12.49 6.15 -7.40
N LEU A 54 12.25 4.99 -8.02
CA LEU A 54 10.99 4.73 -8.69
C LEU A 54 9.89 4.51 -7.64
N MET A 55 8.79 5.23 -7.77
CA MET A 55 7.60 5.00 -6.96
C MET A 55 6.37 4.99 -7.83
N HIS A 56 5.54 3.95 -7.69
CA HIS A 56 4.21 3.89 -8.27
C HIS A 56 3.17 3.85 -7.15
N VAL A 57 2.11 4.64 -7.31
CA VAL A 57 0.93 4.59 -6.43
C VAL A 57 -0.09 3.66 -7.07
N TRP A 58 -0.62 2.73 -6.27
CA TRP A 58 -1.63 1.76 -6.69
C TRP A 58 -2.89 1.88 -5.85
N LEU A 59 -4.02 1.78 -6.53
CA LEU A 59 -5.31 1.54 -5.89
C LEU A 59 -5.78 0.12 -6.19
N LEU A 60 -6.00 -0.66 -5.13
CA LEU A 60 -6.51 -2.03 -5.19
C LEU A 60 -8.02 -2.01 -5.00
N ASP A 61 -8.75 -1.89 -6.10
CA ASP A 61 -10.20 -1.74 -6.15
C ASP A 61 -10.90 -3.11 -6.24
N GLU A 62 -11.66 -3.48 -5.22
CA GLU A 62 -12.46 -4.72 -5.23
C GLU A 62 -13.67 -4.67 -6.20
N GLY A 63 -14.04 -3.47 -6.67
CA GLY A 63 -15.22 -3.20 -7.48
C GLY A 63 -15.02 -3.22 -8.99
N ASP A 64 -13.80 -2.97 -9.45
CA ASP A 64 -13.52 -2.61 -10.85
C ASP A 64 -14.39 -1.43 -11.34
N ASP A 65 -14.51 -0.40 -10.51
CA ASP A 65 -15.45 0.71 -10.68
C ASP A 65 -14.96 1.72 -11.73
N PRO A 66 -15.76 2.04 -12.77
CA PRO A 66 -15.40 3.03 -13.79
C PRO A 66 -15.05 4.41 -13.23
N ALA A 67 -15.77 4.89 -12.21
CA ALA A 67 -15.51 6.20 -11.61
C ALA A 67 -14.17 6.20 -10.86
N VAL A 68 -13.82 5.08 -10.22
CA VAL A 68 -12.53 4.89 -9.55
C VAL A 68 -11.38 4.89 -10.58
N LYS A 69 -11.57 4.22 -11.73
CA LYS A 69 -10.59 4.23 -12.83
C LYS A 69 -10.34 5.62 -13.36
N GLU A 70 -11.38 6.44 -13.50
CA GLU A 70 -11.25 7.83 -13.94
C GLU A 70 -10.42 8.68 -12.96
N VAL A 71 -10.65 8.53 -11.65
CA VAL A 71 -9.82 9.17 -10.62
C VAL A 71 -8.37 8.72 -10.73
N CYS A 72 -8.14 7.41 -10.87
CA CYS A 72 -6.79 6.87 -10.98
C CYS A 72 -6.06 7.43 -12.20
N ALA A 73 -6.71 7.43 -13.37
CA ALA A 73 -6.16 7.97 -14.60
C ALA A 73 -5.80 9.46 -14.48
N ARG A 74 -6.69 10.26 -13.88
CA ARG A 74 -6.46 11.70 -13.66
C ARG A 74 -5.26 11.97 -12.74
N LEU A 75 -5.02 11.11 -11.75
CA LEU A 75 -3.95 11.28 -10.77
C LEU A 75 -2.64 10.57 -11.17
N GLY A 76 -2.61 9.80 -12.26
CA GLY A 76 -1.47 8.96 -12.61
C GLY A 76 -1.28 7.78 -11.65
N VAL A 77 -2.35 7.34 -11.00
CA VAL A 77 -2.38 6.18 -10.11
C VAL A 77 -2.66 4.92 -10.93
N HIS A 78 -1.96 3.83 -10.60
CA HIS A 78 -2.19 2.53 -11.19
C HIS A 78 -3.44 1.90 -10.56
N HIS A 79 -4.39 1.48 -11.38
CA HIS A 79 -5.58 0.76 -10.93
C HIS A 79 -5.35 -0.75 -11.04
N PHE A 80 -5.70 -1.49 -9.99
CA PHE A 80 -5.72 -2.95 -9.99
C PHE A 80 -7.05 -3.45 -9.47
N SER A 81 -7.61 -4.46 -10.12
CA SER A 81 -8.74 -5.23 -9.61
C SER A 81 -8.56 -6.71 -9.84
N ARG A 82 -8.88 -7.51 -8.82
CA ARG A 82 -8.95 -8.97 -8.92
C ARG A 82 -10.33 -9.49 -9.36
N LYS A 83 -11.30 -8.60 -9.64
CA LYS A 83 -12.67 -8.98 -9.95
C LYS A 83 -12.73 -9.83 -11.22
N GLY A 84 -13.50 -10.92 -11.18
CA GLY A 84 -13.64 -11.82 -12.33
C GLY A 84 -12.49 -12.83 -12.53
N VAL A 85 -11.45 -12.79 -11.69
CA VAL A 85 -10.29 -13.68 -11.82
C VAL A 85 -10.39 -14.84 -10.81
N ALA A 86 -10.74 -16.03 -11.29
CA ALA A 86 -11.06 -17.17 -10.42
C ALA A 86 -9.90 -17.57 -9.48
N HIS A 87 -8.66 -17.58 -9.97
CA HIS A 87 -7.51 -18.02 -9.16
C HIS A 87 -7.24 -17.08 -7.96
N TRP A 88 -7.55 -15.79 -8.07
CA TRP A 88 -7.43 -14.79 -6.99
C TRP A 88 -8.67 -14.69 -6.08
N ASN A 89 -9.71 -15.49 -6.32
CA ASN A 89 -10.97 -15.45 -5.59
C ASN A 89 -11.35 -16.84 -5.03
N GLN A 90 -10.50 -17.36 -4.15
CA GLN A 90 -10.69 -18.67 -3.52
C GLN A 90 -11.60 -18.60 -2.28
N ALA A 91 -12.21 -19.72 -1.92
CA ALA A 91 -13.00 -19.82 -0.68
C ALA A 91 -12.14 -19.73 0.60
N LYS A 92 -10.88 -20.16 0.53
CA LYS A 92 -9.90 -20.20 1.63
C LYS A 92 -8.48 -20.01 1.11
N GLY A 93 -7.51 -19.82 2.01
CA GLY A 93 -6.10 -19.68 1.67
C GLY A 93 -5.67 -18.24 1.38
N ALA A 94 -4.49 -18.06 0.78
CA ALA A 94 -3.86 -16.75 0.59
C ALA A 94 -4.70 -15.81 -0.30
N HIS A 95 -5.39 -16.34 -1.31
CA HIS A 95 -6.25 -15.57 -2.22
C HIS A 95 -7.73 -15.63 -1.84
N ARG A 96 -8.05 -15.59 -0.54
CA ARG A 96 -9.43 -15.67 -0.09
C ARG A 96 -10.26 -14.49 -0.61
N ALA A 97 -11.39 -14.78 -1.25
CA ALA A 97 -12.32 -13.77 -1.76
C ALA A 97 -12.88 -12.89 -0.62
N LYS A 98 -13.18 -11.62 -0.91
CA LYS A 98 -13.80 -10.65 0.00
C LYS A 98 -13.01 -10.42 1.30
N THR A 99 -11.69 -10.41 1.19
CA THR A 99 -10.78 -10.12 2.30
C THR A 99 -9.67 -9.17 1.85
N LYS A 100 -9.22 -8.31 2.78
CA LYS A 100 -8.09 -7.40 2.57
C LYS A 100 -6.84 -8.17 2.13
N HIS A 101 -6.43 -9.18 2.90
CA HIS A 101 -5.23 -9.97 2.57
C HIS A 101 -5.34 -10.66 1.20
N GLY A 102 -6.51 -11.17 0.81
CA GLY A 102 -6.69 -11.77 -0.51
C GLY A 102 -6.54 -10.77 -1.66
N ASN A 103 -6.91 -9.50 -1.45
CA ASN A 103 -6.72 -8.44 -2.43
C ASN A 103 -5.24 -8.10 -2.60
N TYR A 104 -4.52 -7.91 -1.48
CA TYR A 104 -3.08 -7.65 -1.49
C TYR A 104 -2.28 -8.81 -2.09
N ASN A 105 -2.61 -10.06 -1.75
CA ASN A 105 -1.95 -11.22 -2.31
C ASN A 105 -2.19 -11.36 -3.82
N ALA A 106 -3.36 -10.98 -4.32
CA ALA A 106 -3.62 -10.94 -5.77
C ALA A 106 -2.74 -9.89 -6.47
N TRP A 107 -2.59 -8.70 -5.88
CA TRP A 107 -1.69 -7.67 -6.41
C TRP A 107 -0.21 -8.11 -6.35
N LEU A 108 0.21 -8.73 -5.26
CA LEU A 108 1.58 -9.26 -5.11
C LEU A 108 1.91 -10.32 -6.15
N ASP A 109 0.98 -11.24 -6.42
CA ASP A 109 1.11 -12.26 -7.46
C ASP A 109 1.24 -11.64 -8.87
N ALA A 110 0.49 -10.57 -9.14
CA ALA A 110 0.49 -9.89 -10.44
C ALA A 110 1.68 -8.95 -10.68
N HIS A 111 2.13 -8.23 -9.63
CA HIS A 111 3.01 -7.06 -9.76
C HIS A 111 4.12 -6.98 -8.72
N GLY A 112 4.05 -7.79 -7.65
CA GLY A 112 4.96 -7.67 -6.50
C GLY A 112 6.43 -7.83 -6.86
N GLY A 113 6.74 -8.67 -7.86
CA GLY A 113 8.11 -8.92 -8.33
C GLY A 113 8.80 -7.72 -9.00
N ASP A 114 8.05 -6.67 -9.35
CA ASP A 114 8.60 -5.48 -10.00
C ASP A 114 9.18 -4.45 -9.00
N TYR A 115 9.01 -4.69 -7.70
CA TYR A 115 9.35 -3.76 -6.63
C TYR A 115 10.26 -4.39 -5.59
N ASP A 116 11.07 -3.55 -4.94
CA ASP A 116 11.92 -3.97 -3.83
C ASP A 116 11.13 -3.90 -2.50
N PHE A 117 10.22 -2.92 -2.41
CA PHE A 117 9.33 -2.74 -1.26
C PHE A 117 7.91 -2.40 -1.70
N PHE A 118 6.92 -2.81 -0.91
CA PHE A 118 5.63 -2.16 -0.92
C PHE A 118 5.39 -1.48 0.44
N ALA A 119 4.73 -0.34 0.40
CA ALA A 119 4.24 0.36 1.57
C ALA A 119 2.74 0.54 1.43
N SER A 120 2.00 0.57 2.52
CA SER A 120 0.55 0.69 2.42
C SER A 120 -0.07 1.41 3.61
N VAL A 121 -1.17 2.10 3.33
CA VAL A 121 -2.05 2.70 4.34
C VAL A 121 -3.49 2.29 4.04
N ASP A 122 -4.33 2.27 5.07
CA ASP A 122 -5.77 2.13 4.89
C ASP A 122 -6.33 3.35 4.15
N THR A 123 -7.46 3.16 3.47
CA THR A 123 -8.08 4.16 2.58
C THR A 123 -8.44 5.48 3.29
N ASP A 124 -8.65 5.43 4.60
CA ASP A 124 -9.00 6.55 5.47
C ASP A 124 -7.77 7.24 6.09
N HIS A 125 -6.56 6.73 5.86
CA HIS A 125 -5.31 7.30 6.37
C HIS A 125 -4.61 8.11 5.28
N ILE A 126 -4.72 9.43 5.36
CA ILE A 126 -4.06 10.36 4.43
C ILE A 126 -2.55 10.36 4.73
N PRO A 127 -1.68 9.86 3.82
CA PRO A 127 -0.25 9.78 4.08
C PRO A 127 0.42 11.16 4.05
N MET A 128 1.44 11.34 4.88
CA MET A 128 2.31 12.52 4.80
C MET A 128 3.34 12.37 3.68
N ALA A 129 3.76 13.50 3.09
CA ALA A 129 4.70 13.51 1.98
C ALA A 129 6.09 12.92 2.34
N ASN A 130 6.47 12.91 3.62
CA ASN A 130 7.73 12.34 4.13
C ASN A 130 7.60 10.87 4.58
N TYR A 131 6.47 10.20 4.30
CA TYR A 131 6.20 8.86 4.84
C TYR A 131 7.33 7.87 4.52
N LEU A 132 7.71 7.71 3.26
CA LEU A 132 8.78 6.78 2.88
C LEU A 132 10.16 7.19 3.39
N GLU A 133 10.41 8.49 3.57
CA GLU A 133 11.64 9.01 4.18
C GLU A 133 11.79 8.55 5.64
N ARG A 134 10.67 8.30 6.32
CA ARG A 134 10.66 7.82 7.72
C ARG A 134 10.64 6.30 7.86
N MET A 135 10.14 5.59 6.85
CA MET A 135 9.91 4.13 6.94
C MET A 135 11.03 3.31 6.31
N LEU A 136 11.52 3.70 5.13
CA LEU A 136 12.37 2.82 4.33
C LEU A 136 13.81 2.68 4.86
N GLY A 137 14.27 3.59 5.72
CA GLY A 137 15.63 3.56 6.25
C GLY A 137 15.97 2.31 7.05
N TYR A 138 14.99 1.69 7.71
CA TYR A 138 15.23 0.53 8.57
C TYR A 138 15.51 -0.75 7.79
N PHE A 139 15.13 -0.84 6.52
CA PHE A 139 15.47 -1.99 5.65
C PHE A 139 16.96 -2.07 5.28
N ARG A 140 17.78 -1.11 5.70
CA ARG A 140 19.24 -1.19 5.59
C ARG A 140 19.83 -2.26 6.50
N ASP A 141 19.10 -2.66 7.54
CA ASP A 141 19.41 -3.85 8.31
C ASP A 141 18.85 -5.08 7.55
N PRO A 142 19.71 -6.00 7.08
CA PRO A 142 19.27 -7.16 6.31
C PRO A 142 18.36 -8.12 7.10
N ASP A 143 18.32 -8.01 8.43
CA ASP A 143 17.44 -8.82 9.29
C ASP A 143 16.04 -8.20 9.47
N VAL A 144 15.78 -7.02 8.88
CA VAL A 144 14.47 -6.33 8.94
C VAL A 144 13.60 -6.69 7.73
N GLY A 145 12.53 -7.46 7.99
CA GLY A 145 11.53 -7.81 6.97
C GLY A 145 10.27 -6.92 6.95
N PHE A 146 10.04 -6.10 7.98
CA PHE A 146 8.82 -5.29 8.11
C PHE A 146 9.03 -4.09 9.04
N VAL A 147 8.43 -2.95 8.68
CA VAL A 147 8.46 -1.70 9.46
C VAL A 147 7.04 -1.18 9.62
N ILE A 148 6.64 -0.85 10.85
CA ILE A 148 5.33 -0.26 11.17
C ILE A 148 5.53 1.11 11.84
N GLY A 149 4.66 2.06 11.50
CA GLY A 149 4.70 3.44 11.98
C GLY A 149 3.33 3.93 12.41
#